data_AF-A0A9W7MFC8-F1
#
_entry.id   AF-A0A9W7MFC8-F1
#
_cell.length_a   1.000
_cell.length_b   1.000
_cell.length_c   1.000
_cell.angle_alpha   90.00
_cell.angle_beta   90.00
_cell.angle_gamma   90.00
#
_symmetry.space_group_name_H-M   'P 1'
#
loop_
_entity.id
_entity.type
_entity.pdbx_description
1 polymer ?
#
loop_
_entity_poly.entity_id
_entity_poly.type
_entity_poly.pdbx_seq_one_letter_code
_entity_poly.pdbx_strand_id
1 'polypeptide(L)'
;MRLKNWPLQCSPSCHRQCQKLHSCWKRSSKDFAEAFPLIKSTYKCEKQIVKFFTNHKYLLALFKANSTRVLLKVAKKRFGSHYIMLKMLFQCRESLETIVVLRSWKDWISKQDASTKTLGSLVIENIHDDKFWDEVKGIIRITKLIYMLLKFCDGEGPRMGEIYERMDNMLGEIKDIMATSKYKHDLSSMEQILITWWDKMRIPLHCLGFALTPCFYDHIYLETPASGGFIRRAPNLDKEVVMGCMEAFSNIAKNADEEKQLQDQFVEFQLKKGIYSMPQAQMDVVTMDAIDWWSIYGSQTPELVEVAKKVLSQPISSSIAERAWSTYGHVHSLKRNRLNSSRADKLVYIHTNLRLISRYTDDYKNGPYGKWDINPESSCLEESPLELEDMRWADLENDLDEEHGTLQIKERTMFYFFI
;
A
#
# COMPACT_ATOMS: atom_id res chain seq x y z
N MET A 1 35.08 0.77 -11.54
CA MET A 1 34.47 -0.07 -12.62
C MET A 1 33.71 -1.33 -12.13
N ARG A 2 33.29 -1.45 -10.85
CA ARG A 2 32.45 -2.58 -10.35
C ARG A 2 31.25 -2.14 -9.47
N LEU A 3 30.76 -0.91 -9.64
CA LEU A 3 29.41 -0.50 -9.20
C LEU A 3 28.31 -0.96 -10.19
N LYS A 4 28.70 -1.37 -11.41
CA LYS A 4 27.84 -2.01 -12.42
C LYS A 4 27.33 -3.42 -12.04
N ASN A 5 27.89 -4.03 -10.99
CA ASN A 5 27.54 -5.39 -10.53
C ASN A 5 26.89 -5.38 -9.14
N TRP A 6 26.28 -4.28 -8.71
CA TRP A 6 25.18 -4.42 -7.74
C TRP A 6 24.05 -5.04 -8.53
N PRO A 7 23.69 -6.31 -8.31
CA PRO A 7 22.59 -6.86 -9.06
C PRO A 7 21.36 -6.02 -8.68
N LEU A 8 20.67 -5.46 -9.68
CA LEU A 8 19.27 -5.03 -9.57
C LEU A 8 18.33 -6.23 -9.27
N GLN A 9 18.90 -7.40 -8.94
CA GLN A 9 18.21 -8.43 -8.20
C GLN A 9 17.92 -7.88 -6.80
N CYS A 10 16.65 -7.76 -6.45
CA CYS A 10 16.22 -7.73 -5.05
C CYS A 10 17.09 -8.71 -4.27
N SER A 11 18.03 -8.26 -3.44
CA SER A 11 18.78 -9.20 -2.59
C SER A 11 17.78 -10.08 -1.82
N PRO A 12 18.11 -11.34 -1.44
CA PRO A 12 17.32 -12.09 -0.47
C PRO A 12 16.96 -11.27 0.79
N SER A 13 17.79 -10.27 1.14
CA SER A 13 17.49 -9.28 2.17
C SER A 13 16.35 -8.32 1.76
N CYS A 14 16.37 -7.77 0.55
CA CYS A 14 15.31 -6.89 0.01
C CYS A 14 13.96 -7.63 -0.10
N HIS A 15 13.96 -8.89 -0.53
CA HIS A 15 12.75 -9.73 -0.55
C HIS A 15 12.19 -9.99 0.86
N ARG A 16 13.05 -10.31 1.84
CA ARG A 16 12.64 -10.44 3.25
C ARG A 16 12.15 -9.11 3.83
N GLN A 17 12.74 -7.99 3.43
CA GLN A 17 12.36 -6.65 3.89
C GLN A 17 10.99 -6.23 3.36
N CYS A 18 10.71 -6.42 2.06
CA CYS A 18 9.40 -6.12 1.47
C CYS A 18 8.28 -7.01 2.06
N GLN A 19 8.57 -8.28 2.38
CA GLN A 19 7.61 -9.19 3.01
C GLN A 19 7.30 -8.84 4.47
N LYS A 20 8.25 -8.23 5.20
CA LYS A 20 8.03 -7.80 6.60
C LYS A 20 6.92 -6.75 6.69
N LEU A 21 6.88 -5.79 5.78
CA LEU A 21 5.87 -4.74 5.78
C LEU A 21 4.45 -5.31 5.65
N HIS A 22 4.14 -6.06 4.60
CA HIS A 22 2.78 -6.59 4.40
C HIS A 22 2.37 -7.60 5.50
N SER A 23 3.30 -8.43 5.98
CA SER A 23 3.00 -9.36 7.08
C SER A 23 2.78 -8.65 8.41
N CYS A 24 3.55 -7.59 8.71
CA CYS A 24 3.36 -6.76 9.89
C CYS A 24 2.00 -6.05 9.83
N TRP A 25 1.66 -5.46 8.68
CA TRP A 25 0.36 -4.81 8.47
C TRP A 25 -0.85 -5.75 8.58
N LYS A 26 -0.74 -7.01 8.12
CA LYS A 26 -1.79 -8.02 8.35
C LYS A 26 -1.99 -8.29 9.85
N ARG A 27 -0.91 -8.31 10.63
CA ARG A 27 -0.94 -8.50 12.08
C ARG A 27 -1.53 -7.27 12.80
N SER A 28 -1.22 -6.07 12.30
CA SER A 28 -1.73 -4.79 12.81
C SER A 28 -3.24 -4.73 12.96
N SER A 29 -4.02 -5.38 12.07
CA SER A 29 -5.49 -5.31 12.13
C SER A 29 -6.04 -6.09 13.32
N LYS A 30 -5.35 -7.19 13.65
CA LYS A 30 -5.69 -8.02 14.80
C LYS A 30 -5.27 -7.33 16.08
N ASP A 31 -4.04 -6.80 16.11
CA ASP A 31 -3.51 -6.05 17.26
C ASP A 31 -4.41 -4.84 17.59
N PHE A 32 -4.84 -4.09 16.57
CA PHE A 32 -5.74 -2.94 16.72
C PHE A 32 -7.12 -3.34 17.25
N ALA A 33 -7.72 -4.40 16.69
CA ALA A 33 -9.02 -4.89 17.18
C ALA A 33 -8.93 -5.54 18.57
N GLU A 34 -7.79 -6.09 18.96
CA GLU A 34 -7.58 -6.67 20.29
C GLU A 34 -7.32 -5.61 21.36
N ALA A 35 -6.62 -4.53 21.00
CA ALA A 35 -6.30 -3.44 21.89
C ALA A 35 -7.50 -2.54 22.23
N PHE A 36 -8.47 -2.42 21.32
CA PHE A 36 -9.62 -1.52 21.48
C PHE A 36 -10.94 -2.32 21.48
N PRO A 37 -11.50 -2.66 22.67
CA PRO A 37 -12.72 -3.45 22.78
C PRO A 37 -13.92 -2.87 22.01
N LEU A 38 -14.03 -1.54 21.97
CA LEU A 38 -15.09 -0.82 21.28
C LEU A 38 -15.00 -0.96 19.75
N ILE A 39 -13.79 -1.05 19.22
CA ILE A 39 -13.55 -1.30 17.79
C ILE A 39 -13.93 -2.75 17.46
N LYS A 40 -13.57 -3.68 18.34
CA LYS A 40 -13.93 -5.10 18.21
C LYS A 40 -15.43 -5.34 18.17
N SER A 41 -16.19 -4.70 19.08
CA SER A 41 -17.64 -4.82 19.12
C SER A 41 -18.27 -4.22 17.85
N THR A 42 -17.78 -3.08 17.40
CA THR A 42 -18.24 -2.43 16.16
C THR A 42 -17.99 -3.31 14.94
N TYR A 43 -16.81 -3.89 14.78
CA TYR A 43 -16.51 -4.85 13.70
C TYR A 43 -17.39 -6.11 13.77
N LYS A 44 -17.79 -6.54 14.97
CA LYS A 44 -18.69 -7.68 15.13
C LYS A 44 -20.10 -7.33 14.66
N CYS A 45 -20.61 -6.17 15.05
CA CYS A 45 -21.91 -5.66 14.62
C CYS A 45 -21.96 -5.45 13.10
N GLU A 46 -20.95 -4.79 12.55
CA GLU A 46 -20.76 -4.58 11.11
C GLU A 46 -20.85 -5.91 10.34
N LYS A 47 -20.08 -6.92 10.77
CA LYS A 47 -20.13 -8.28 10.18
C LYS A 47 -21.49 -8.94 10.30
N GLN A 48 -22.24 -8.71 11.39
CA GLN A 48 -23.57 -9.28 11.57
C GLN A 48 -24.56 -8.67 10.57
N ILE A 49 -24.59 -7.34 10.44
CA ILE A 49 -25.45 -6.63 9.49
C ILE A 49 -25.14 -7.08 8.06
N VAL A 50 -23.87 -7.01 7.65
CA VAL A 50 -23.45 -7.40 6.29
C VAL A 50 -23.82 -8.86 5.99
N LYS A 51 -23.56 -9.79 6.92
CA LYS A 51 -23.91 -11.21 6.72
C LYS A 51 -25.41 -11.44 6.66
N PHE A 52 -26.21 -10.71 7.42
CA PHE A 52 -27.66 -10.83 7.40
C PHE A 52 -28.20 -10.52 6.00
N PHE A 53 -27.84 -9.37 5.44
CA PHE A 53 -28.31 -8.99 4.10
C PHE A 53 -27.71 -9.86 2.98
N THR A 54 -26.43 -10.24 3.08
CA THR A 54 -25.74 -10.96 1.99
C THR A 54 -26.00 -12.47 1.96
N ASN A 55 -26.31 -13.11 3.09
CA ASN A 55 -26.57 -14.56 3.12
C ASN A 55 -28.00 -14.93 2.73
N HIS A 56 -28.96 -14.02 2.89
CA HIS A 56 -30.34 -14.25 2.49
C HIS A 56 -30.57 -13.73 1.06
N LYS A 57 -30.73 -14.63 0.08
CA LYS A 57 -30.89 -14.28 -1.35
C LYS A 57 -31.97 -13.21 -1.59
N TYR A 58 -33.10 -13.32 -0.88
CA TYR A 58 -34.19 -12.34 -0.98
C TYR A 58 -33.77 -10.95 -0.46
N LEU A 59 -33.12 -10.88 0.71
CA LEU A 59 -32.63 -9.62 1.26
C LEU A 59 -31.54 -8.99 0.38
N LEU A 60 -30.67 -9.82 -0.20
CA LEU A 60 -29.66 -9.33 -1.13
C LEU A 60 -30.30 -8.72 -2.38
N ALA A 61 -31.33 -9.36 -2.95
CA ALA A 61 -32.07 -8.81 -4.08
C ALA A 61 -32.82 -7.53 -3.69
N LEU A 62 -33.45 -7.52 -2.53
CA LEU A 62 -34.13 -6.34 -1.99
C LEU A 62 -33.15 -5.18 -1.76
N PHE A 63 -31.95 -5.47 -1.25
CA PHE A 63 -30.90 -4.48 -1.08
C PHE A 63 -30.42 -3.91 -2.42
N LYS A 64 -30.13 -4.77 -3.41
CA LYS A 64 -29.72 -4.33 -4.76
C LYS A 64 -30.78 -3.48 -5.46
N ALA A 65 -32.06 -3.73 -5.19
CA ALA A 65 -33.15 -2.93 -5.75
C ALA A 65 -33.28 -1.53 -5.12
N ASN A 66 -32.73 -1.31 -3.92
CA ASN A 66 -32.89 -0.07 -3.14
C ASN A 66 -31.56 0.65 -2.84
N SER A 67 -30.45 0.18 -3.40
CA SER A 67 -29.11 0.74 -3.19
C SER A 67 -28.32 0.76 -4.50
N THR A 68 -27.73 1.90 -4.81
CA THR A 68 -26.74 2.03 -5.90
C THR A 68 -25.37 1.49 -5.51
N ARG A 69 -25.16 1.17 -4.22
CA ARG A 69 -23.92 0.63 -3.65
C ARG A 69 -24.05 -0.85 -3.33
N VAL A 70 -22.93 -1.53 -3.14
CA VAL A 70 -22.86 -2.95 -2.83
C VAL A 70 -22.34 -3.17 -1.41
N LEU A 71 -23.00 -4.03 -0.64
CA LEU A 71 -22.46 -4.54 0.63
C LEU A 71 -21.36 -5.57 0.31
N LEU A 72 -20.15 -5.28 0.76
CA LEU A 72 -19.00 -6.14 0.53
C LEU A 72 -18.93 -7.24 1.58
N LYS A 73 -18.86 -8.49 1.12
CA LYS A 73 -18.54 -9.63 1.97
C LYS A 73 -17.05 -9.92 1.88
N VAL A 74 -16.35 -9.89 3.01
CA VAL A 74 -14.90 -10.09 3.00
C VAL A 74 -14.51 -11.55 2.85
N ALA A 75 -13.65 -11.83 1.86
CA ALA A 75 -12.73 -12.95 1.88
C ALA A 75 -11.61 -12.67 2.90
N LYS A 76 -11.32 -13.60 3.81
CA LYS A 76 -10.37 -13.41 4.93
C LYS A 76 -9.02 -12.84 4.43
N LYS A 77 -8.40 -11.96 5.26
CA LYS A 77 -6.93 -11.71 5.42
C LYS A 77 -6.27 -10.40 4.89
N ARG A 78 -6.87 -9.20 4.97
CA ARG A 78 -6.11 -7.92 4.79
C ARG A 78 -6.62 -6.80 5.70
N PHE A 79 -5.73 -5.99 6.33
CA PHE A 79 -6.09 -4.87 7.22
C PHE A 79 -7.11 -3.91 6.58
N GLY A 80 -6.88 -3.54 5.32
CA GLY A 80 -7.76 -2.63 4.59
C GLY A 80 -9.19 -3.14 4.41
N SER A 81 -9.44 -4.45 4.55
CA SER A 81 -10.78 -5.03 4.39
C SER A 81 -11.77 -4.51 5.44
N HIS A 82 -11.34 -4.34 6.70
CA HIS A 82 -12.20 -3.85 7.78
C HIS A 82 -12.58 -2.38 7.59
N TYR A 83 -11.61 -1.53 7.21
CA TYR A 83 -11.88 -0.13 6.88
C TYR A 83 -12.83 -0.01 5.69
N ILE A 84 -12.58 -0.74 4.60
CA ILE A 84 -13.42 -0.71 3.39
C ILE A 84 -14.84 -1.18 3.72
N MET A 85 -15.01 -2.27 4.48
CA MET A 85 -16.32 -2.78 4.90
C MET A 85 -17.09 -1.74 5.70
N LEU A 86 -16.48 -1.16 6.74
CA LEU A 86 -17.14 -0.15 7.56
C LEU A 86 -17.51 1.08 6.74
N LYS A 87 -16.60 1.56 5.89
CA LYS A 87 -16.85 2.68 4.97
C LYS A 87 -18.04 2.38 4.06
N MET A 88 -18.09 1.19 3.46
CA MET A 88 -19.20 0.78 2.60
C MET A 88 -20.50 0.63 3.39
N LEU A 89 -20.47 0.03 4.58
CA LEU A 89 -21.64 -0.11 5.45
C LEU A 89 -22.21 1.27 5.81
N PHE A 90 -21.34 2.19 6.25
CA PHE A 90 -21.71 3.56 6.58
C PHE A 90 -22.33 4.29 5.39
N GLN A 91 -21.78 4.11 4.20
CA GLN A 91 -22.32 4.67 2.96
C GLN A 91 -23.65 4.05 2.52
N CYS A 92 -24.00 2.86 3.03
CA CYS A 92 -25.27 2.20 2.79
C CYS A 92 -26.30 2.45 3.89
N ARG A 93 -26.00 3.29 4.89
CA ARG A 93 -26.87 3.55 6.05
C ARG A 93 -28.30 3.90 5.64
N GLU A 94 -28.47 4.91 4.79
CA GLU A 94 -29.79 5.38 4.35
C GLU A 94 -30.59 4.30 3.61
N SER A 95 -29.92 3.52 2.74
CA SER A 95 -30.55 2.39 2.07
C SER A 95 -30.97 1.32 3.06
N LEU A 96 -30.13 1.02 4.06
CA LEU A 96 -30.44 0.03 5.10
C LEU A 96 -31.63 0.46 5.96
N GLU A 97 -31.64 1.72 6.42
CA GLU A 97 -32.75 2.31 7.18
C GLU A 97 -34.06 2.26 6.38
N THR A 98 -33.99 2.53 5.07
CA THR A 98 -35.16 2.44 4.17
C THR A 98 -35.65 0.99 4.05
N ILE A 99 -34.75 0.02 3.84
CA ILE A 99 -35.12 -1.37 3.59
C ILE A 99 -35.80 -2.01 4.81
N VAL A 100 -35.29 -1.77 6.02
CA VAL A 100 -35.83 -2.42 7.23
C VAL A 100 -37.25 -1.98 7.59
N VAL A 101 -37.71 -0.85 7.06
CA VAL A 101 -39.09 -0.38 7.25
C VAL A 101 -40.06 -0.80 6.13
N LEU A 102 -39.56 -1.35 5.01
CA LEU A 102 -40.40 -1.78 3.89
C LEU A 102 -41.37 -2.90 4.28
N ARG A 103 -42.56 -2.89 3.65
CA ARG A 103 -43.53 -3.98 3.80
C ARG A 103 -42.94 -5.33 3.35
N SER A 104 -42.22 -5.34 2.23
CA SER A 104 -41.53 -6.52 1.72
C SER A 104 -40.55 -7.14 2.73
N TRP A 105 -39.83 -6.32 3.50
CA TRP A 105 -38.99 -6.78 4.59
C TRP A 105 -39.81 -7.40 5.73
N LYS A 106 -40.84 -6.69 6.20
CA LYS A 106 -41.71 -7.13 7.31
C LYS A 106 -42.43 -8.45 6.99
N ASP A 107 -42.91 -8.58 5.76
CA ASP A 107 -43.57 -9.79 5.27
C ASP A 107 -42.59 -10.96 5.16
N TRP A 108 -41.34 -10.69 4.75
CA TRP A 108 -40.32 -11.72 4.65
C TRP A 108 -39.85 -12.20 6.04
N ILE A 109 -39.55 -11.28 6.96
CA ILE A 109 -39.02 -11.61 8.29
C ILE A 109 -40.05 -12.36 9.15
N SER A 110 -41.35 -12.03 9.02
CA SER A 110 -42.43 -12.70 9.75
C SER A 110 -42.55 -14.20 9.42
N LYS A 111 -42.10 -14.61 8.22
CA LYS A 111 -42.10 -16.00 7.75
C LYS A 111 -40.85 -16.80 8.13
N GLN A 112 -39.84 -16.16 8.70
CA GLN A 112 -38.59 -16.83 9.09
C GLN A 112 -38.72 -17.56 10.44
N ASP A 113 -37.73 -18.40 10.72
CA ASP A 113 -37.58 -19.10 12.00
C ASP A 113 -37.26 -18.13 13.15
N ALA A 114 -37.40 -18.62 14.39
CA ALA A 114 -37.19 -17.82 15.59
C ALA A 114 -35.77 -17.22 15.68
N SER A 115 -34.74 -17.93 15.21
CA SER A 115 -33.35 -17.46 15.25
C SER A 115 -33.15 -16.27 14.31
N THR A 116 -33.61 -16.39 13.06
CA THR A 116 -33.51 -15.31 12.06
C THR A 116 -34.33 -14.09 12.47
N LYS A 117 -35.49 -14.27 13.11
CA LYS A 117 -36.29 -13.17 13.67
C LYS A 117 -35.53 -12.41 14.76
N THR A 118 -34.95 -13.12 15.73
CA THR A 118 -34.15 -12.50 16.80
C THR A 118 -32.95 -11.74 16.24
N LEU A 119 -32.25 -12.33 15.27
CA LEU A 119 -31.14 -11.65 14.59
C LEU A 119 -31.59 -10.43 13.78
N GLY A 120 -32.75 -10.53 13.11
CA GLY A 120 -33.35 -9.41 12.38
C GLY A 120 -33.69 -8.24 13.31
N SER A 121 -34.26 -8.51 14.49
CA SER A 121 -34.53 -7.48 15.51
C SER A 121 -33.25 -6.79 15.97
N LEU A 122 -32.18 -7.56 16.23
CA LEU A 122 -30.88 -7.00 16.60
C LEU A 122 -30.28 -6.16 15.46
N VAL A 123 -30.42 -6.58 14.21
CA VAL A 123 -29.96 -5.80 13.05
C VAL A 123 -30.70 -4.47 12.94
N ILE A 124 -32.02 -4.47 13.15
CA ILE A 124 -32.85 -3.26 13.16
C ILE A 124 -32.41 -2.32 14.29
N GLU A 125 -32.21 -2.84 15.50
CA GLU A 125 -31.73 -2.07 16.64
C GLU A 125 -30.40 -1.37 16.33
N ASN A 126 -29.44 -2.10 15.77
CA ASN A 126 -28.14 -1.53 15.39
C ASN A 126 -28.24 -0.51 14.24
N ILE A 127 -29.11 -0.75 13.24
CA ILE A 127 -29.31 0.19 12.12
C ILE A 127 -29.93 1.51 12.61
N HIS A 128 -30.78 1.48 13.63
CA HIS A 128 -31.38 2.68 14.21
C HIS A 128 -30.60 3.27 15.39
N ASP A 129 -29.48 2.67 15.80
CA ASP A 129 -28.64 3.20 16.88
C ASP A 129 -27.69 4.27 16.35
N ASP A 130 -27.99 5.54 16.62
CA ASP A 130 -27.12 6.66 16.26
C ASP A 130 -25.74 6.58 16.93
N LYS A 131 -25.65 6.00 18.14
CA LYS A 131 -24.35 5.84 18.83
C LYS A 131 -23.46 4.86 18.09
N PHE A 132 -24.04 3.78 17.54
CA PHE A 132 -23.33 2.84 16.69
C PHE A 132 -22.79 3.54 15.44
N TRP A 133 -23.57 4.38 14.77
CA TRP A 133 -23.09 5.09 13.58
C TRP A 133 -22.03 6.15 13.88
N ASP A 134 -22.15 6.85 15.01
CA ASP A 134 -21.10 7.77 15.47
C ASP A 134 -19.80 7.04 15.79
N GLU A 135 -19.89 5.84 16.38
CA GLU A 135 -18.75 4.94 16.59
C GLU A 135 -18.12 4.51 15.27
N VAL A 136 -18.92 4.04 14.31
CA VAL A 136 -18.46 3.66 12.97
C VAL A 136 -17.73 4.82 12.31
N LYS A 137 -18.28 6.04 12.37
CA LYS A 137 -17.67 7.25 11.83
C LYS A 137 -16.34 7.57 12.50
N GLY A 138 -16.24 7.46 13.82
CA GLY A 138 -15.00 7.64 14.59
C GLY A 138 -13.91 6.64 14.16
N ILE A 139 -14.24 5.35 14.09
CA ILE A 139 -13.32 4.30 13.68
C ILE A 139 -12.86 4.49 12.24
N ILE A 140 -13.76 4.85 11.32
CA ILE A 140 -13.42 5.13 9.92
C ILE A 140 -12.40 6.27 9.85
N ARG A 141 -12.56 7.34 10.64
CA ARG A 141 -11.60 8.47 10.62
C ARG A 141 -10.19 8.05 11.00
N ILE A 142 -10.04 7.23 12.04
CA ILE A 142 -8.72 6.74 12.49
C ILE A 142 -8.15 5.72 11.50
N THR A 143 -8.93 4.69 11.16
CA THR A 143 -8.47 3.59 10.30
C THR A 143 -8.24 4.01 8.85
N LYS A 144 -8.87 5.11 8.38
CA LYS A 144 -8.60 5.73 7.09
C LYS A 144 -7.13 6.09 6.93
N LEU A 145 -6.52 6.69 7.95
CA LEU A 145 -5.13 7.15 7.88
C LEU A 145 -4.18 5.99 7.67
N ILE A 146 -4.38 4.91 8.43
CA ILE A 146 -3.63 3.66 8.28
C ILE A 146 -3.87 3.04 6.90
N TYR A 147 -5.13 3.00 6.44
CA TYR A 147 -5.44 2.50 5.11
C TYR A 147 -4.79 3.32 3.98
N MET A 148 -4.73 4.65 4.13
CA MET A 148 -4.09 5.52 3.14
C MET A 148 -2.58 5.30 3.09
N LEU A 149 -1.92 5.10 4.24
CA LEU A 149 -0.51 4.72 4.29
C LEU A 149 -0.26 3.36 3.62
N LEU A 150 -1.12 2.38 3.87
CA LEU A 150 -1.06 1.07 3.19
C LEU A 150 -1.19 1.21 1.68
N LYS A 151 -2.18 1.98 1.22
CA LYS A 151 -2.40 2.24 -0.20
C LYS A 151 -1.23 2.97 -0.84
N PHE A 152 -0.57 3.86 -0.10
CA PHE A 152 0.66 4.52 -0.52
C PHE A 152 1.81 3.52 -0.70
N CYS A 153 2.04 2.63 0.28
CA CYS A 153 3.08 1.60 0.21
C CYS A 153 2.86 0.60 -0.95
N ASP A 154 1.60 0.28 -1.25
CA ASP A 154 1.22 -0.58 -2.38
C ASP A 154 1.12 0.17 -3.72
N GLY A 155 1.25 1.50 -3.66
CA GLY A 155 1.25 2.39 -4.81
C GLY A 155 2.48 2.20 -5.68
N GLU A 156 2.39 2.73 -6.89
CA GLU A 156 3.45 2.66 -7.88
C GLU A 156 4.32 3.92 -7.87
N GLY A 157 5.53 3.79 -8.40
CA GLY A 157 6.53 4.85 -8.48
C GLY A 157 7.54 4.84 -7.33
N PRO A 158 8.50 5.77 -7.35
CA PRO A 158 9.50 5.93 -6.31
C PRO A 158 8.83 6.51 -5.05
N ARG A 159 8.59 5.66 -4.05
CA ARG A 159 7.91 6.04 -2.80
C ARG A 159 8.84 6.05 -1.60
N MET A 160 10.02 5.46 -1.73
CA MET A 160 10.96 5.21 -0.63
C MET A 160 11.36 6.50 0.10
N GLY A 161 11.46 7.62 -0.62
CA GLY A 161 11.76 8.92 -0.03
C GLY A 161 10.69 9.42 0.95
N GLU A 162 9.41 9.26 0.61
CA GLU A 162 8.31 9.86 1.37
C GLU A 162 7.84 9.01 2.56
N ILE A 163 8.19 7.71 2.64
CA ILE A 163 7.55 6.78 3.59
C ILE A 163 7.72 7.19 5.06
N TYR A 164 8.88 7.73 5.42
CA TYR A 164 9.18 8.16 6.78
C TYR A 164 8.26 9.33 7.17
N GLU A 165 8.21 10.38 6.35
CA GLU A 165 7.35 11.55 6.57
C GLU A 165 5.86 11.19 6.52
N ARG A 166 5.45 10.24 5.67
CA ARG A 166 4.07 9.74 5.63
C ARG A 166 3.69 9.02 6.93
N MET A 167 4.62 8.29 7.52
CA MET A 167 4.41 7.63 8.81
C MET A 167 4.25 8.68 9.92
N ASP A 168 5.16 9.65 10.00
CA ASP A 168 5.12 10.70 11.03
C ASP A 168 3.84 11.55 10.95
N ASN A 169 3.43 11.96 9.75
CA ASN A 169 2.16 12.67 9.57
C ASN A 169 0.97 11.80 9.97
N MET A 170 0.95 10.51 9.58
CA MET A 170 -0.12 9.60 9.98
C MET A 170 -0.21 9.47 11.52
N LEU A 171 0.92 9.35 12.21
CA LEU A 171 0.99 9.33 13.68
C LEU A 171 0.40 10.61 14.28
N GLY A 172 0.81 11.76 13.75
CA GLY A 172 0.33 13.06 14.19
C GLY A 172 -1.16 13.28 13.96
N GLU A 173 -1.67 12.92 12.78
CA GLU A 173 -3.09 13.04 12.44
C GLU A 173 -3.95 12.10 13.31
N ILE A 174 -3.50 10.87 13.59
CA ILE A 174 -4.19 9.97 14.51
C ILE A 174 -4.24 10.58 15.90
N LYS A 175 -3.13 11.17 16.38
CA LYS A 175 -3.06 11.84 17.68
C LYS A 175 -4.05 13.00 17.76
N ASP A 176 -4.13 13.86 16.75
CA ASP A 176 -5.07 14.99 16.70
C ASP A 176 -6.54 14.52 16.71
N ILE A 177 -6.86 13.50 15.91
CA ILE A 177 -8.20 12.91 15.87
C ILE A 177 -8.56 12.31 17.23
N MET A 178 -7.66 11.54 17.83
CA MET A 178 -7.93 10.85 19.10
C MET A 178 -8.05 11.83 20.26
N ALA A 179 -7.20 12.86 20.33
CA ALA A 179 -7.20 13.88 21.38
C ALA A 179 -8.52 14.67 21.45
N THR A 180 -9.20 14.85 20.31
CA THR A 180 -10.48 15.55 20.20
C THR A 180 -11.71 14.63 20.24
N SER A 181 -11.48 13.32 20.39
CA SER A 181 -12.54 12.30 20.36
C SER A 181 -12.73 11.61 21.71
N LYS A 182 -13.74 10.75 21.80
CA LYS A 182 -13.96 9.86 22.96
C LYS A 182 -12.83 8.84 23.19
N TYR A 183 -11.94 8.65 22.22
CA TYR A 183 -10.78 7.74 22.34
C TYR A 183 -9.56 8.40 23.00
N LYS A 184 -9.71 9.60 23.58
CA LYS A 184 -8.60 10.31 24.23
C LYS A 184 -7.87 9.47 25.29
N HIS A 185 -8.61 8.66 26.06
CA HIS A 185 -8.03 7.78 27.09
C HIS A 185 -7.20 6.64 26.52
N ASP A 186 -7.45 6.27 25.26
CA ASP A 186 -6.80 5.17 24.54
C ASP A 186 -5.58 5.64 23.72
N LEU A 187 -5.28 6.95 23.72
CA LEU A 187 -4.21 7.55 22.92
C LEU A 187 -2.85 6.90 23.19
N SER A 188 -2.46 6.73 24.45
CA SER A 188 -1.17 6.13 24.81
C SER A 188 -1.03 4.69 24.31
N SER A 189 -2.10 3.90 24.41
CA SER A 189 -2.12 2.53 23.89
C SER A 189 -2.00 2.53 22.37
N MET A 190 -2.64 3.48 21.69
CA MET A 190 -2.54 3.60 20.24
C MET A 190 -1.14 4.01 19.79
N GLU A 191 -0.54 5.01 20.44
CA GLU A 191 0.84 5.44 20.15
C GLU A 191 1.82 4.27 20.32
N GLN A 192 1.71 3.50 21.40
CA GLN A 192 2.56 2.32 21.62
C GLN A 192 2.41 1.27 20.52
N ILE A 193 1.19 1.00 20.08
CA ILE A 193 0.92 0.04 19.01
C ILE A 193 1.54 0.51 17.69
N LEU A 194 1.33 1.78 17.35
CA LEU A 194 1.85 2.35 16.10
C LEU A 194 3.38 2.42 16.09
N ILE A 195 4.00 2.82 17.19
CA ILE A 195 5.47 2.83 17.35
C ILE A 195 6.01 1.40 17.23
N THR A 196 5.39 0.43 17.92
CA THR A 196 5.77 -0.98 17.84
C THR A 196 5.65 -1.53 16.41
N TRP A 197 4.64 -1.09 15.66
CA TRP A 197 4.54 -1.43 14.25
C TRP A 197 5.66 -0.77 13.45
N TRP A 198 5.90 0.52 13.65
CA TRP A 198 6.97 1.25 12.98
C TRP A 198 8.32 0.57 13.19
N ASP A 199 8.71 0.27 14.42
CA ASP A 199 9.98 -0.38 14.73
C ASP A 199 10.14 -1.77 14.07
N LYS A 200 9.03 -2.48 13.82
CA LYS A 200 9.05 -3.77 13.13
C LYS A 200 9.13 -3.64 11.60
N MET A 201 8.66 -2.51 11.07
CA MET A 201 8.52 -2.25 9.64
C MET A 201 9.64 -1.39 9.09
N ARG A 202 10.18 -0.48 9.91
CA ARG A 202 11.28 0.40 9.58
C ARG A 202 12.51 -0.43 9.27
N ILE A 203 13.15 -0.08 8.17
CA ILE A 203 14.45 -0.61 7.79
C ILE A 203 15.39 0.59 7.55
N PRO A 204 16.72 0.39 7.65
CA PRO A 204 17.70 1.46 7.40
C PRO A 204 17.47 2.21 6.08
N LEU A 205 16.98 1.51 5.04
CA LEU A 205 16.64 2.11 3.75
C LEU A 205 15.52 3.15 3.82
N HIS A 206 14.56 3.06 4.75
CA HIS A 206 13.54 4.09 4.92
C HIS A 206 14.15 5.41 5.40
N CYS A 207 15.07 5.32 6.38
CA CYS A 207 15.81 6.47 6.88
C CYS A 207 16.69 7.08 5.79
N LEU A 208 17.42 6.23 5.05
CA LEU A 208 18.27 6.69 3.96
C LEU A 208 17.46 7.29 2.80
N GLY A 209 16.32 6.69 2.43
CA GLY A 209 15.42 7.25 1.42
C GLY A 209 14.92 8.65 1.81
N PHE A 210 14.46 8.81 3.05
CA PHE A 210 14.06 10.10 3.59
C PHE A 210 15.22 11.11 3.54
N ALA A 211 16.39 10.72 4.02
CA ALA A 211 17.55 11.61 4.04
C ALA A 211 18.17 11.89 2.65
N LEU A 212 17.88 11.08 1.63
CA LEU A 212 18.29 11.33 0.25
C LEU A 212 17.22 12.09 -0.55
N THR A 213 16.12 12.52 0.08
CA THR A 213 15.08 13.31 -0.58
C THR A 213 15.29 14.80 -0.26
N PRO A 214 15.73 15.63 -1.23
CA PRO A 214 16.19 17.00 -0.96
C PRO A 214 15.12 17.93 -0.39
N CYS A 215 13.83 17.72 -0.73
CA CYS A 215 12.74 18.57 -0.27
C CYS A 215 12.60 18.60 1.26
N PHE A 216 13.05 17.56 1.97
CA PHE A 216 12.99 17.51 3.44
C PHE A 216 14.07 18.37 4.13
N TYR A 217 14.96 18.99 3.37
CA TYR A 217 15.91 20.00 3.83
C TYR A 217 15.51 21.42 3.45
N ASP A 218 14.34 21.60 2.82
CA ASP A 218 13.83 22.90 2.43
C ASP A 218 13.23 23.65 3.62
N HIS A 219 13.39 24.97 3.63
CA HIS A 219 12.89 25.85 4.68
C HIS A 219 11.37 25.83 4.80
N ILE A 220 10.62 25.81 3.68
CA ILE A 220 9.15 25.81 3.70
C ILE A 220 8.66 24.52 4.34
N TYR A 221 9.27 23.40 3.97
CA TYR A 221 8.95 22.11 4.58
C TYR A 221 9.17 22.13 6.11
N LEU A 222 10.34 22.60 6.56
CA LEU A 222 10.71 22.61 7.98
C LEU A 222 9.87 23.58 8.83
N GLU A 223 9.48 24.71 8.26
CA GLU A 223 8.61 25.70 8.92
C GLU A 223 7.13 25.29 8.93
N THR A 224 6.72 24.47 7.96
CA THR A 224 5.34 23.97 7.90
C THR A 224 5.09 23.03 9.08
N PRO A 225 4.09 23.30 9.95
CA PRO A 225 3.79 22.44 11.09
C PRO A 225 3.41 21.03 10.64
N ALA A 226 3.96 20.01 11.33
CA ALA A 226 3.48 18.65 11.18
C ALA A 226 2.24 18.40 12.05
N SER A 227 1.43 17.43 11.65
CA SER A 227 0.27 16.98 12.44
C SER A 227 0.70 16.50 13.84
N GLY A 228 -0.20 16.52 14.82
CA GLY A 228 0.13 16.11 16.19
C GLY A 228 0.97 17.12 17.00
N GLY A 229 1.20 18.31 16.44
CA GLY A 229 2.03 19.37 17.03
C GLY A 229 3.52 19.08 16.98
N PHE A 230 3.97 18.16 16.10
CA PHE A 230 5.37 17.85 15.94
C PHE A 230 6.10 18.93 15.15
N ILE A 231 7.36 19.17 15.51
CA ILE A 231 8.25 20.08 14.79
C ILE A 231 9.04 19.23 13.81
N ARG A 232 8.97 19.56 12.52
CA ARG A 232 9.78 18.90 11.50
C ARG A 232 11.25 19.20 11.73
N ARG A 233 12.07 18.17 11.55
CA ARG A 233 13.51 18.28 11.63
C ARG A 233 14.10 17.88 10.30
N ALA A 234 15.15 18.58 9.89
CA ALA A 234 15.93 18.15 8.75
C ALA A 234 16.47 16.73 9.04
N PRO A 235 16.56 15.84 8.04
CA PRO A 235 16.95 14.45 8.26
C PRO A 235 18.29 14.28 8.99
N ASN A 236 19.23 15.22 8.82
CA ASN A 236 20.53 15.22 9.49
C ASN A 236 20.49 15.68 10.97
N LEU A 237 19.37 16.22 11.44
CA LEU A 237 19.14 16.62 12.83
C LEU A 237 18.29 15.60 13.61
N ASP A 238 17.78 14.57 12.92
CA ASP A 238 17.06 13.47 13.53
C ASP A 238 18.02 12.31 13.84
N LYS A 239 18.15 11.97 15.13
CA LYS A 239 19.04 10.92 15.61
C LYS A 239 18.68 9.55 15.04
N GLU A 240 17.39 9.21 14.97
CA GLU A 240 16.92 7.93 14.42
C GLU A 240 17.29 7.82 12.94
N VAL A 241 17.04 8.89 12.20
CA VAL A 241 17.34 8.93 10.76
C VAL A 241 18.83 8.82 10.51
N VAL A 242 19.66 9.58 11.24
CA VAL A 242 21.13 9.52 11.09
C VAL A 242 21.66 8.13 11.40
N MET A 243 21.24 7.51 12.51
CA MET A 243 21.66 6.13 12.85
C MET A 243 21.24 5.14 11.76
N GLY A 244 20.01 5.25 11.25
CA GLY A 244 19.52 4.43 10.14
C GLY A 244 20.29 4.64 8.84
N CYS A 245 20.71 5.87 8.53
CA CYS A 245 21.55 6.16 7.36
C CYS A 245 22.92 5.48 7.48
N MET A 246 23.56 5.56 8.65
CA MET A 246 24.86 4.92 8.88
C MET A 246 24.77 3.40 8.75
N GLU A 247 23.74 2.79 9.34
CA GLU A 247 23.48 1.36 9.17
C GLU A 247 23.19 0.99 7.70
N ALA A 248 22.48 1.83 6.96
CA ALA A 248 22.23 1.61 5.54
C ALA A 248 23.52 1.67 4.71
N PHE A 249 24.39 2.66 4.94
CA PHE A 249 25.68 2.74 4.24
C PHE A 249 26.58 1.55 4.54
N SER A 250 26.67 1.12 5.81
CA SER A 250 27.45 -0.06 6.17
C SER A 250 26.94 -1.34 5.49
N ASN A 251 25.62 -1.45 5.29
CA ASN A 251 25.00 -2.57 4.55
C ASN A 251 25.16 -2.49 3.02
N ILE A 252 25.32 -1.28 2.47
CA ILE A 252 25.42 -1.04 1.02
C ILE A 252 26.89 -1.11 0.56
N ALA A 253 27.80 -0.55 1.33
CA ALA A 253 29.22 -0.52 1.01
C ALA A 253 29.84 -1.92 1.06
N LYS A 254 30.82 -2.17 0.21
CA LYS A 254 31.53 -3.47 0.19
C LYS A 254 32.69 -3.53 1.17
N ASN A 255 33.23 -2.37 1.52
CA ASN A 255 34.37 -2.21 2.40
C ASN A 255 34.31 -0.83 3.09
N ALA A 256 35.19 -0.64 4.08
CA ALA A 256 35.23 0.57 4.88
C ALA A 256 35.59 1.84 4.08
N ASP A 257 36.37 1.71 3.00
CA ASP A 257 36.76 2.85 2.16
C ASP A 257 35.56 3.38 1.36
N GLU A 258 34.77 2.49 0.76
CA GLU A 258 33.52 2.83 0.05
C GLU A 258 32.48 3.40 1.02
N GLU A 259 32.37 2.85 2.23
CA GLU A 259 31.49 3.37 3.28
C GLU A 259 31.87 4.80 3.66
N LYS A 260 33.17 5.05 3.92
CA LYS A 260 33.68 6.38 4.25
C LYS A 260 33.44 7.37 3.10
N GLN A 261 33.69 6.95 1.86
CA GLN A 261 33.46 7.80 0.69
C GLN A 261 31.98 8.20 0.56
N LEU A 262 31.05 7.27 0.78
CA LEU A 262 29.61 7.57 0.79
C LEU A 262 29.25 8.55 1.91
N GLN A 263 29.79 8.36 3.11
CA GLN A 263 29.56 9.27 4.24
C GLN A 263 30.09 10.68 3.97
N ASP A 264 31.30 10.81 3.43
CA ASP A 264 31.92 12.10 3.09
C ASP A 264 31.07 12.85 2.05
N GLN A 265 30.62 12.17 1.00
CA GLN A 265 29.73 12.73 -0.01
C GLN A 265 28.34 13.08 0.54
N PHE A 266 27.82 12.25 1.43
CA PHE A 266 26.54 12.50 2.07
C PHE A 266 26.59 13.77 2.94
N VAL A 267 27.70 14.00 3.64
CA VAL A 267 27.94 15.25 4.38
C VAL A 267 28.02 16.44 3.42
N GLU A 268 28.63 16.30 2.25
CA GLU A 268 28.69 17.36 1.24
C GLU A 268 27.29 17.80 0.78
N PHE A 269 26.42 16.82 0.49
CA PHE A 269 25.01 17.04 0.16
C PHE A 269 24.25 17.71 1.31
N GLN A 270 24.35 17.17 2.53
CA GLN A 270 23.62 17.69 3.70
C GLN A 270 24.00 19.12 4.07
N LEU A 271 25.29 19.46 3.91
CA LEU A 271 25.80 20.80 4.14
C LEU A 271 25.57 21.74 2.95
N LYS A 272 24.85 21.28 1.91
CA LYS A 272 24.55 22.01 0.68
C LYS A 272 25.83 22.62 0.07
N LYS A 273 26.92 21.87 0.00
CA LYS A 273 28.19 22.38 -0.55
C LYS A 273 28.21 22.27 -2.09
N GLY A 274 29.05 23.09 -2.72
CA GLY A 274 29.32 23.01 -4.15
C GLY A 274 28.08 23.21 -5.02
N ILE A 275 27.75 22.25 -5.87
CA ILE A 275 26.58 22.30 -6.76
C ILE A 275 25.26 22.35 -5.98
N TYR A 276 25.25 21.81 -4.76
CA TYR A 276 24.06 21.80 -3.91
C TYR A 276 23.74 23.17 -3.30
N SER A 277 24.70 24.10 -3.18
CA SER A 277 24.40 25.47 -2.73
C SER A 277 23.83 26.35 -3.84
N MET A 278 23.80 25.88 -5.09
CA MET A 278 23.31 26.69 -6.20
C MET A 278 21.85 27.09 -5.96
N PRO A 279 21.47 28.36 -6.18
CA PRO A 279 20.09 28.80 -6.00
C PRO A 279 19.09 27.97 -6.79
N GLN A 280 19.43 27.59 -8.03
CA GLN A 280 18.58 26.73 -8.86
C GLN A 280 18.38 25.35 -8.23
N ALA A 281 19.45 24.71 -7.73
CA ALA A 281 19.37 23.43 -7.06
C ALA A 281 18.44 23.50 -5.82
N GLN A 282 18.48 24.61 -5.08
CA GLN A 282 17.62 24.85 -3.92
C GLN A 282 16.16 25.13 -4.29
N MET A 283 15.89 25.81 -5.40
CA MET A 283 14.53 26.01 -5.89
C MET A 283 13.91 24.71 -6.39
N ASP A 284 14.71 23.90 -7.09
CA ASP A 284 14.23 22.68 -7.74
C ASP A 284 13.88 21.55 -6.75
N VAL A 285 14.37 21.62 -5.50
CA VAL A 285 14.08 20.58 -4.49
C VAL A 285 12.59 20.38 -4.24
N VAL A 286 11.76 21.42 -4.41
CA VAL A 286 10.30 21.36 -4.17
C VAL A 286 9.49 21.12 -5.44
N THR A 287 10.05 21.39 -6.62
CA THR A 287 9.34 21.27 -7.90
C THR A 287 9.68 20.01 -8.68
N MET A 288 10.78 19.34 -8.34
CA MET A 288 11.26 18.14 -9.05
C MET A 288 11.11 16.86 -8.23
N ASP A 289 11.02 15.73 -8.92
CA ASP A 289 11.19 14.42 -8.29
C ASP A 289 12.64 14.25 -7.81
N ALA A 290 12.83 13.56 -6.70
CA ALA A 290 14.14 13.38 -6.09
C ALA A 290 15.13 12.66 -7.02
N ILE A 291 14.70 11.67 -7.80
CA ILE A 291 15.57 10.93 -8.73
C ILE A 291 16.04 11.84 -9.87
N ASP A 292 15.16 12.71 -10.37
CA ASP A 292 15.50 13.69 -11.40
C ASP A 292 16.44 14.76 -10.84
N TRP A 293 16.18 15.23 -9.63
CA TRP A 293 17.07 16.18 -8.94
C TRP A 293 18.49 15.62 -8.79
N TRP A 294 18.63 14.35 -8.35
CA TRP A 294 19.92 13.66 -8.28
C TRP A 294 20.57 13.46 -9.65
N SER A 295 19.78 13.38 -10.72
CA SER A 295 20.32 13.26 -12.09
C SER A 295 20.94 14.56 -12.60
N ILE A 296 20.42 15.71 -12.17
CA ILE A 296 20.92 17.03 -12.58
C ILE A 296 22.05 17.50 -11.67
N TYR A 297 21.83 17.47 -10.36
CA TYR A 297 22.72 18.10 -9.38
C TYR A 297 23.72 17.15 -8.74
N GLY A 298 23.63 15.86 -9.01
CA GLY A 298 24.42 14.84 -8.33
C GLY A 298 25.89 14.72 -8.76
N SER A 299 26.33 15.47 -9.78
CA SER A 299 27.62 15.22 -10.45
C SER A 299 28.85 15.32 -9.54
N GLN A 300 28.76 16.06 -8.42
CA GLN A 300 29.87 16.20 -7.47
C GLN A 300 29.99 15.05 -6.48
N THR A 301 28.93 14.24 -6.31
CA THR A 301 28.95 13.06 -5.43
C THR A 301 28.54 11.81 -6.20
N PRO A 302 29.38 11.33 -7.14
CA PRO A 302 28.98 10.31 -8.09
C PRO A 302 28.61 8.97 -7.44
N GLU A 303 29.28 8.57 -6.36
CA GLU A 303 28.96 7.36 -5.61
C GLU A 303 27.64 7.49 -4.87
N LEU A 304 27.38 8.64 -4.25
CA LEU A 304 26.14 8.91 -3.55
C LEU A 304 24.94 8.94 -4.50
N VAL A 305 25.08 9.51 -5.71
CA VAL A 305 24.02 9.54 -6.73
C VAL A 305 23.58 8.14 -7.11
N GLU A 306 24.53 7.25 -7.34
CA GLU A 306 24.23 5.85 -7.69
C GLU A 306 23.46 5.16 -6.57
N VAL A 307 23.80 5.45 -5.31
CA VAL A 307 23.05 4.97 -4.15
C VAL A 307 21.67 5.60 -4.08
N ALA A 308 21.56 6.92 -4.25
CA ALA A 308 20.30 7.65 -4.16
C ALA A 308 19.28 7.18 -5.20
N LYS A 309 19.69 7.08 -6.46
CA LYS A 309 18.82 6.56 -7.53
C LYS A 309 18.33 5.16 -7.24
N LYS A 310 19.21 4.27 -6.76
CA LYS A 310 18.85 2.89 -6.41
C LYS A 310 17.92 2.82 -5.21
N VAL A 311 18.21 3.56 -4.14
CA VAL A 311 17.40 3.56 -2.90
C VAL A 311 16.03 4.15 -3.16
N LEU A 312 15.96 5.30 -3.83
CA LEU A 312 14.69 5.99 -4.13
C LEU A 312 13.81 5.20 -5.10
N SER A 313 14.41 4.43 -6.02
CA SER A 313 13.66 3.57 -6.95
C SER A 313 13.18 2.26 -6.33
N GLN A 314 13.59 1.92 -5.10
CA GLN A 314 13.13 0.68 -4.46
C GLN A 314 11.63 0.74 -4.14
N PRO A 315 10.89 -0.34 -4.39
CA PRO A 315 9.53 -0.47 -3.89
C PRO A 315 9.52 -0.59 -2.36
N ILE A 316 8.51 -0.04 -1.71
CA ILE A 316 8.33 -0.16 -0.26
C ILE A 316 7.71 -1.51 0.10
N SER A 317 6.74 -2.01 -0.69
CA SER A 317 5.99 -3.23 -0.35
C SER A 317 6.25 -4.38 -1.33
N SER A 318 6.04 -5.61 -0.83
CA SER A 318 6.08 -6.82 -1.68
C SER A 318 4.84 -6.97 -2.56
N SER A 319 3.91 -6.01 -2.57
CA SER A 319 2.63 -6.13 -3.29
C SER A 319 2.81 -6.31 -4.79
N ILE A 320 3.84 -5.69 -5.39
CA ILE A 320 4.16 -5.85 -6.82
C ILE A 320 4.56 -7.30 -7.11
N ALA A 321 5.40 -7.88 -6.25
CA ALA A 321 5.77 -9.29 -6.35
C ALA A 321 4.53 -10.19 -6.13
N GLU A 322 3.69 -9.91 -5.15
CA GLU A 322 2.44 -10.66 -4.91
C GLU A 322 1.49 -10.61 -6.10
N ARG A 323 1.39 -9.47 -6.79
CA ARG A 323 0.62 -9.33 -8.04
C ARG A 323 1.19 -10.24 -9.13
N ALA A 324 2.51 -10.25 -9.32
CA ALA A 324 3.17 -11.15 -10.27
C ALA A 324 2.93 -12.63 -9.91
N TRP A 325 2.99 -12.99 -8.63
CA TRP A 325 2.67 -14.35 -8.16
C TRP A 325 1.20 -14.73 -8.35
N SER A 326 0.28 -13.77 -8.22
CA SER A 326 -1.14 -14.00 -8.50
C SER A 326 -1.37 -14.31 -9.98
N THR A 327 -0.70 -13.58 -10.88
CA THR A 327 -0.69 -13.88 -12.32
C THR A 327 -0.09 -15.27 -12.58
N TYR A 328 1.00 -15.61 -11.88
CA TYR A 328 1.61 -16.93 -11.96
C TYR A 328 0.61 -18.04 -11.65
N GLY A 329 -0.18 -17.88 -10.58
CA GLY A 329 -1.22 -18.85 -10.22
C GLY A 329 -2.33 -19.00 -11.27
N HIS A 330 -2.54 -18.00 -12.13
CA HIS A 330 -3.45 -18.07 -13.27
C HIS A 330 -2.86 -18.84 -14.46
N VAL A 331 -1.58 -18.59 -14.75
CA VAL A 331 -0.82 -19.22 -15.85
C VAL A 331 -0.49 -20.68 -15.54
N HIS A 332 -0.12 -20.96 -14.28
CA HIS A 332 0.28 -22.27 -13.82
C HIS A 332 -0.38 -22.60 -12.48
N SER A 333 -1.30 -23.57 -12.49
CA SER A 333 -2.01 -24.04 -11.31
C SER A 333 -2.03 -25.57 -11.24
N LEU A 334 -2.49 -26.13 -10.12
CA LEU A 334 -2.69 -27.58 -9.99
C LEU A 334 -3.59 -28.18 -11.08
N LYS A 335 -4.50 -27.37 -11.67
CA LYS A 335 -5.37 -27.79 -12.78
C LYS A 335 -4.82 -27.43 -14.16
N ARG A 336 -3.91 -26.45 -14.25
CA ARG A 336 -3.27 -25.96 -15.49
C ARG A 336 -1.74 -26.08 -15.33
N ASN A 337 -1.22 -27.30 -15.42
CA ASN A 337 0.19 -27.64 -15.15
C ASN A 337 0.94 -28.20 -16.39
N ARG A 338 0.37 -28.03 -17.59
CA ARG A 338 0.97 -28.51 -18.85
C ARG A 338 2.15 -27.65 -19.32
N LEU A 339 2.30 -26.44 -18.77
CA LEU A 339 3.43 -25.57 -19.03
C LEU A 339 4.58 -25.95 -18.11
N ASN A 340 5.80 -26.05 -18.64
CA ASN A 340 6.98 -26.10 -17.79
C ASN A 340 7.20 -24.75 -17.08
N SER A 341 7.90 -24.76 -15.96
CA SER A 341 8.16 -23.57 -15.15
C SER A 341 8.80 -22.43 -15.97
N SER A 342 9.79 -22.74 -16.80
CA SER A 342 10.47 -21.73 -17.64
C SER A 342 9.51 -20.99 -18.60
N ARG A 343 8.55 -21.70 -19.20
CA ARG A 343 7.53 -21.09 -20.07
C ARG A 343 6.54 -20.26 -19.25
N ALA A 344 6.13 -20.74 -18.07
CA ALA A 344 5.27 -19.99 -17.17
C ALA A 344 5.94 -18.69 -16.69
N ASP A 345 7.23 -18.76 -16.34
CA ASP A 345 8.05 -17.61 -15.95
C ASP A 345 8.10 -16.54 -17.05
N LYS A 346 8.37 -16.96 -18.30
CA LYS A 346 8.37 -16.06 -19.47
C LYS A 346 7.02 -15.41 -19.71
N LEU A 347 5.92 -16.16 -19.60
CA LEU A 347 4.57 -15.62 -19.78
C LEU A 347 4.23 -14.58 -18.70
N VAL A 348 4.61 -14.84 -17.45
CA VAL A 348 4.40 -13.89 -16.35
C VAL A 348 5.26 -12.64 -16.54
N TYR A 349 6.50 -12.79 -17.01
CA TYR A 349 7.38 -11.68 -17.36
C TYR A 349 6.76 -10.80 -18.47
N ILE A 350 6.34 -11.42 -19.59
CA ILE A 350 5.70 -10.72 -20.71
C ILE A 350 4.43 -10.01 -20.23
N HIS A 351 3.54 -10.72 -19.52
CA HIS A 351 2.29 -10.14 -18.99
C HIS A 351 2.55 -8.94 -18.07
N THR A 352 3.52 -9.05 -17.17
CA THR A 352 3.83 -7.97 -16.21
C THR A 352 4.42 -6.75 -16.93
N ASN A 353 5.33 -6.97 -17.87
CA ASN A 353 5.96 -5.87 -18.61
C ASN A 353 5.01 -5.20 -19.59
N LEU A 354 4.18 -5.95 -20.31
CA LEU A 354 3.15 -5.38 -21.18
C LEU A 354 2.21 -4.49 -20.38
N ARG A 355 1.84 -4.91 -19.16
CA ARG A 355 1.03 -4.07 -18.25
C ARG A 355 1.78 -2.84 -17.78
N LEU A 356 3.06 -2.94 -17.43
CA LEU A 356 3.86 -1.78 -17.04
C LEU A 356 3.97 -0.77 -18.18
N ILE A 357 4.25 -1.24 -19.40
CA ILE A 357 4.38 -0.40 -20.61
C ILE A 357 3.04 0.24 -20.95
N SER A 358 1.93 -0.51 -20.89
CA SER A 358 0.61 0.06 -21.17
C SER A 358 0.26 1.21 -20.23
N ARG A 359 0.81 1.25 -19.02
CA ARG A 359 0.56 2.38 -18.10
C ARG A 359 1.11 3.73 -18.56
N TYR A 360 2.07 3.71 -19.46
CA TYR A 360 2.65 4.94 -20.01
C TYR A 360 1.80 5.53 -21.14
N THR A 361 0.83 4.78 -21.68
CA THR A 361 -0.04 5.26 -22.76
C THR A 361 -1.13 6.19 -22.23
N ASP A 362 -1.53 7.16 -23.06
CA ASP A 362 -2.60 8.08 -22.71
C ASP A 362 -3.96 7.39 -22.59
N ASP A 363 -4.19 6.33 -23.38
CA ASP A 363 -5.40 5.50 -23.29
C ASP A 363 -5.54 4.84 -21.92
N TYR A 364 -4.43 4.39 -21.32
CA TYR A 364 -4.47 3.85 -19.96
C TYR A 364 -4.67 4.93 -18.90
N LYS A 365 -4.15 6.15 -19.11
CA LYS A 365 -4.27 7.24 -18.13
C LYS A 365 -5.64 7.90 -18.16
N ASN A 366 -6.19 8.12 -19.35
CA ASN A 366 -7.33 8.99 -19.61
C ASN A 366 -8.46 8.30 -20.40
N GLY A 367 -8.26 7.07 -20.88
CA GLY A 367 -9.28 6.34 -21.63
C GLY A 367 -10.42 5.83 -20.75
N PRO A 368 -11.50 5.31 -21.37
CA PRO A 368 -12.71 4.86 -20.68
C PRO A 368 -12.47 3.72 -19.69
N TYR A 369 -11.38 2.96 -19.86
CA TYR A 369 -10.95 1.87 -18.99
C TYR A 369 -9.63 2.20 -18.26
N GLY A 370 -9.34 3.48 -18.03
CA GLY A 370 -8.09 3.90 -17.42
C GLY A 370 -7.90 3.33 -16.02
N LYS A 371 -6.67 2.89 -15.70
CA LYS A 371 -6.30 2.32 -14.38
C LYS A 371 -7.16 1.12 -13.93
N TRP A 372 -7.70 0.36 -14.87
CA TRP A 372 -8.57 -0.80 -14.62
C TRP A 372 -7.98 -1.80 -13.62
N ASP A 373 -6.66 -1.89 -13.54
CA ASP A 373 -5.95 -2.85 -12.71
C ASP A 373 -5.39 -2.30 -11.37
N ILE A 374 -5.61 -1.02 -11.08
CA ILE A 374 -5.10 -0.34 -9.86
C ILE A 374 -6.15 -0.27 -8.74
N ASN A 375 -7.43 -0.53 -9.02
CA ASN A 375 -8.50 -0.19 -8.07
C ASN A 375 -9.13 -1.39 -7.33
N PRO A 376 -8.61 -1.82 -6.16
CA PRO A 376 -9.22 -2.88 -5.35
C PRO A 376 -10.59 -2.48 -4.76
N GLU A 377 -11.03 -1.22 -4.88
CA GLU A 377 -12.39 -0.78 -4.51
C GLU A 377 -13.42 -1.00 -5.66
N SER A 378 -12.98 -1.44 -6.85
CA SER A 378 -13.89 -1.83 -7.92
C SER A 378 -14.58 -3.14 -7.56
N SER A 379 -15.92 -3.12 -7.50
CA SER A 379 -16.76 -4.29 -7.26
C SER A 379 -16.66 -5.37 -8.35
N CYS A 380 -15.96 -5.10 -9.46
CA CYS A 380 -15.85 -5.97 -10.63
C CYS A 380 -14.55 -6.79 -10.72
N LEU A 381 -13.58 -6.60 -9.83
CA LEU A 381 -12.26 -7.23 -10.01
C LEU A 381 -12.18 -8.73 -9.69
N GLU A 382 -13.22 -9.33 -9.12
CA GLU A 382 -13.29 -10.80 -9.04
C GLU A 382 -13.77 -11.45 -10.35
N GLU A 383 -14.23 -10.67 -11.34
CA GLU A 383 -14.68 -11.15 -12.67
C GLU A 383 -13.78 -10.70 -13.85
N SER A 384 -12.62 -10.11 -13.55
CA SER A 384 -11.65 -9.59 -14.54
C SER A 384 -10.97 -10.61 -15.50
N PRO A 385 -11.05 -11.95 -15.36
CA PRO A 385 -10.47 -12.83 -16.39
C PRO A 385 -11.18 -12.76 -17.75
N LEU A 386 -12.49 -12.43 -17.76
CA LEU A 386 -13.30 -12.44 -18.99
C LEU A 386 -13.17 -11.12 -19.79
N GLU A 387 -13.02 -9.98 -19.13
CA GLU A 387 -12.81 -8.69 -19.82
C GLU A 387 -11.42 -8.58 -20.47
N LEU A 388 -10.46 -9.39 -20.04
CA LEU A 388 -9.13 -9.49 -20.64
C LEU A 388 -9.13 -10.26 -21.99
N GLU A 389 -10.12 -11.11 -22.23
CA GLU A 389 -10.29 -11.84 -23.50
C GLU A 389 -10.88 -10.96 -24.61
N ASP A 390 -11.54 -9.85 -24.26
CA ASP A 390 -12.11 -8.89 -25.23
C ASP A 390 -11.08 -7.85 -25.74
N MET A 391 -9.86 -7.83 -25.18
CA MET A 391 -8.75 -7.07 -25.75
C MET A 391 -8.20 -7.78 -26.99
N ARG A 392 -8.81 -7.53 -28.15
CA ARG A 392 -8.25 -7.89 -29.45
C ARG A 392 -6.91 -7.18 -29.64
N TRP A 393 -5.83 -7.94 -29.55
CA TRP A 393 -4.49 -7.54 -29.98
C TRP A 393 -4.48 -7.49 -31.51
N ALA A 394 -4.82 -6.34 -32.09
CA ALA A 394 -4.41 -6.05 -33.45
C ALA A 394 -2.89 -5.76 -33.41
N ASP A 395 -2.15 -6.37 -34.33
CA ASP A 395 -0.77 -6.05 -34.72
C ASP A 395 0.39 -6.78 -34.04
N LEU A 396 0.28 -8.10 -33.78
CA LEU A 396 1.46 -8.95 -33.54
C LEU A 396 1.36 -10.33 -34.24
N GLU A 397 0.90 -10.36 -35.49
CA GLU A 397 1.25 -11.45 -36.41
C GLU A 397 2.44 -10.98 -37.26
N ASN A 398 3.64 -11.45 -36.89
CA ASN A 398 4.63 -12.04 -37.81
C ASN A 398 5.93 -12.35 -37.05
N ASP A 399 6.51 -13.49 -37.43
CA ASP A 399 7.87 -13.96 -37.15
C ASP A 399 8.12 -14.72 -35.84
N LEU A 400 7.89 -16.05 -35.89
CA LEU A 400 8.65 -17.02 -35.12
C LEU A 400 8.80 -18.34 -35.90
N ASP A 401 9.99 -18.57 -36.47
CA ASP A 401 10.51 -19.89 -36.83
C ASP A 401 11.74 -20.22 -35.97
N GLU A 402 11.76 -21.48 -35.48
CA GLU A 402 12.90 -22.39 -35.18
C GLU A 402 14.01 -21.94 -34.19
N GLU A 403 14.69 -22.76 -33.36
CA GLU A 403 14.69 -24.17 -33.00
C GLU A 403 15.48 -24.36 -31.67
N HIS A 404 15.71 -25.61 -31.27
CA HIS A 404 16.12 -26.14 -29.96
C HIS A 404 17.53 -25.85 -29.39
N GLY A 405 17.66 -25.96 -28.06
CA GLY A 405 18.94 -26.15 -27.35
C GLY A 405 18.78 -26.56 -25.87
N THR A 406 19.48 -27.62 -25.47
CA THR A 406 19.36 -28.42 -24.23
C THR A 406 20.08 -27.88 -22.97
N LEU A 407 19.48 -28.23 -21.80
CA LEU A 407 20.08 -28.58 -20.49
C LEU A 407 20.92 -27.57 -19.68
N GLN A 408 20.43 -27.19 -18.48
CA GLN A 408 20.94 -27.65 -17.16
C GLN A 408 20.14 -26.97 -16.03
N ILE A 409 19.59 -27.77 -15.12
CA ILE A 409 18.89 -27.33 -13.92
C ILE A 409 19.90 -26.76 -12.93
N LYS A 410 19.82 -25.45 -12.65
CA LYS A 410 20.33 -24.85 -11.42
C LYS A 410 19.16 -24.18 -10.74
N GLU A 411 18.93 -24.54 -9.48
CA GLU A 411 18.07 -23.80 -8.56
C GLU A 411 18.45 -22.32 -8.62
N ARG A 412 17.61 -21.50 -9.27
CA ARG A 412 17.77 -20.05 -9.28
C ARG A 412 16.46 -19.41 -8.85
N THR A 413 16.51 -18.82 -7.68
CA THR A 413 15.58 -17.80 -7.19
C THR A 413 15.38 -16.75 -8.30
N MET A 414 14.17 -16.66 -8.84
CA MET A 414 13.84 -15.64 -9.83
C MET A 414 13.82 -14.26 -9.17
N PHE A 415 14.85 -13.49 -9.46
CA PHE A 415 14.93 -12.07 -9.14
C PHE A 415 14.56 -11.27 -10.40
N TYR A 416 13.40 -10.63 -10.37
CA TYR A 416 12.99 -9.69 -11.42
C TYR A 416 13.83 -8.41 -11.29
N PHE A 417 14.53 -8.06 -12.38
CA PHE A 417 15.23 -6.79 -12.55
C PHE A 417 14.20 -5.72 -12.91
N PHE A 418 14.14 -4.64 -12.14
CA PHE A 418 13.50 -3.38 -12.54
C PHE A 418 14.62 -2.44 -13.01
N ILE A 419 14.55 -2.00 -14.27
CA ILE A 419 15.35 -0.89 -14.82
C ILE A 419 14.49 0.37 -14.70
#